data_AF-Q5YVV0-F1
#
_entry.id   AF-Q5YVV0-F1
#
_cell.length_a   1.000
_cell.length_b   1.000
_cell.length_c   1.000
_cell.angle_alpha   90.00
_cell.angle_beta   90.00
_cell.angle_gamma   90.00
#
_symmetry.space_group_name_H-M   'P 1'
#
loop_
_entity.id
_entity.type
_entity.pdbx_description
1 polymer ?
#
loop_
_entity_poly.entity_id
_entity_poly.type
_entity_poly.pdbx_seq_one_letter_code
_entity_poly.pdbx_strand_id
1 'polypeptide(L)'
;MTDSPLRVLFCIGINQNFFDLPEGGVTPADVWTGFVALSDGIKALDGIDFLGDMDDDSTMVGPSDGWPWTCYLLADADSHDTVKAACNLVRTIPVGSSDWKLWKFLKIEARIGRALTPRQY
;
A
#
# COMPACT_ATOMS: atom_id res chain seq x y z
N MET A 1 -26.79 -1.60 14.08
CA MET A 1 -26.55 -0.68 12.95
C MET A 1 -25.49 -1.33 12.08
N THR A 2 -25.83 -1.65 10.84
CA THR A 2 -24.87 -2.20 9.87
C THR A 2 -24.02 -1.05 9.38
N ASP A 3 -22.91 -0.77 10.07
CA ASP A 3 -21.99 0.27 9.62
C ASP A 3 -21.46 -0.15 8.24
N SER A 4 -21.63 0.71 7.25
CA SER A 4 -21.19 0.39 5.88
C SER A 4 -19.67 0.36 5.85
N PRO A 5 -19.05 -0.60 5.13
CA PRO A 5 -17.60 -0.70 5.08
C PRO A 5 -16.98 0.59 4.53
N LEU A 6 -15.78 0.90 5.02
CA LEU A 6 -14.96 2.01 4.57
C LEU A 6 -14.38 1.66 3.19
N ARG A 7 -14.72 2.44 2.17
CA ARG A 7 -14.07 2.32 0.85
C ARG A 7 -12.68 2.94 0.95
N VAL A 8 -11.63 2.14 0.78
CA VAL A 8 -10.25 2.58 0.96
C VAL A 8 -9.45 2.40 -0.32
N LEU A 9 -8.79 3.47 -0.74
CA LEU A 9 -7.73 3.42 -1.74
C LEU A 9 -6.39 3.56 -1.01
N PHE A 10 -5.62 2.47 -0.94
CA PHE A 10 -4.24 2.50 -0.48
C PHE A 10 -3.35 2.96 -1.62
N CYS A 11 -2.86 4.18 -1.50
CA CYS A 11 -1.97 4.84 -2.44
C CYS A 11 -0.52 4.54 -2.06
N ILE A 12 0.26 3.96 -2.97
CA ILE A 12 1.63 3.52 -2.71
C ILE A 12 2.59 4.25 -3.66
N GLY A 13 3.54 4.96 -3.08
CA GLY A 13 4.60 5.65 -3.82
C GLY A 13 5.95 5.02 -3.54
N ILE A 14 6.71 4.70 -4.60
CA ILE A 14 8.08 4.23 -4.48
C ILE A 14 9.02 5.40 -4.18
N ASN A 15 9.98 5.21 -3.28
CA ASN A 15 10.98 6.22 -2.89
C ASN A 15 12.26 6.10 -3.74
N GLN A 16 13.07 7.17 -3.76
CA GLN A 16 14.36 7.19 -4.47
C GLN A 16 15.29 6.03 -4.06
N ASN A 17 15.27 5.62 -2.79
CA ASN A 17 16.07 4.51 -2.26
C ASN A 17 15.90 3.19 -3.04
N PHE A 18 14.76 2.95 -3.69
CA PHE A 18 14.58 1.77 -4.55
C PHE A 18 15.44 1.86 -5.82
N PHE A 19 15.50 3.04 -6.44
CA PHE A 19 16.26 3.29 -7.66
C PHE A 19 17.77 3.39 -7.42
N ASP A 20 18.17 3.60 -6.16
CA ASP A 20 19.59 3.57 -5.75
C ASP A 20 20.11 2.13 -5.50
N LEU A 21 19.25 1.11 -5.59
CA LEU A 21 19.65 -0.28 -5.41
C LEU A 21 20.56 -0.77 -6.57
N PRO A 22 21.52 -1.66 -6.29
CA PRO A 22 21.71 -2.39 -5.03
C PRO A 22 22.41 -1.56 -3.93
N GLU A 23 21.96 -1.71 -2.69
CA GLU A 23 22.55 -1.09 -1.50
C GLU A 23 22.51 -2.08 -0.33
N GLY A 24 23.59 -2.20 0.45
CA GLY A 24 23.57 -3.03 1.68
C GLY A 24 23.25 -4.52 1.48
N GLY A 25 23.48 -5.06 0.28
CA GLY A 25 23.14 -6.44 -0.07
C GLY A 25 21.68 -6.67 -0.47
N VAL A 26 20.87 -5.61 -0.54
CA VAL A 26 19.48 -5.64 -1.04
C VAL A 26 19.45 -5.34 -2.53
N THR A 27 18.61 -6.05 -3.26
CA THR A 27 18.36 -5.88 -4.70
C THR A 27 16.93 -5.38 -4.96
N PRO A 28 16.62 -4.86 -6.17
CA PRO A 28 15.25 -4.54 -6.54
C PRO A 28 14.27 -5.72 -6.41
N ALA A 29 14.74 -6.95 -6.68
CA ALA A 29 13.92 -8.15 -6.57
C ALA A 29 13.51 -8.46 -5.11
N ASP A 30 14.36 -8.12 -4.14
CA ASP A 30 14.03 -8.26 -2.71
C ASP A 30 12.92 -7.29 -2.32
N VAL A 31 12.95 -6.06 -2.84
CA VAL A 31 11.88 -5.07 -2.61
C VAL A 31 10.59 -5.51 -3.27
N TRP A 32 10.67 -6.03 -4.50
CA TRP A 32 9.51 -6.60 -5.21
C TRP A 32 8.85 -7.71 -4.40
N THR A 33 9.64 -8.63 -3.84
CA THR A 33 9.15 -9.69 -2.96
C THR A 33 8.46 -9.12 -1.73
N GLY A 34 9.02 -8.07 -1.12
CA GLY A 34 8.40 -7.35 -0.01
C GLY A 34 7.07 -6.67 -0.40
N PHE A 35 6.97 -6.13 -1.61
CA PHE A 35 5.73 -5.54 -2.13
C PHE A 35 4.64 -6.58 -2.37
N VAL A 36 4.98 -7.75 -2.93
CA VAL A 36 4.04 -8.88 -3.04
C VAL A 36 3.54 -9.29 -1.66
N ALA A 37 4.44 -9.41 -0.67
CA ALA A 37 4.07 -9.72 0.70
C ALA A 37 3.17 -8.64 1.35
N LEU A 38 3.34 -7.37 0.98
CA LEU A 38 2.44 -6.29 1.40
C LEU A 38 1.05 -6.47 0.80
N SER A 39 0.96 -6.70 -0.51
CA SER A 39 -0.31 -6.90 -1.21
C SER A 39 -1.07 -8.11 -0.65
N ASP A 40 -0.39 -9.25 -0.50
CA ASP A 40 -0.98 -10.46 0.07
C ASP A 40 -1.34 -10.28 1.55
N GLY A 41 -0.49 -9.60 2.31
CA GLY A 41 -0.76 -9.28 3.71
C GLY A 41 -2.00 -8.43 3.89
N ILE A 42 -2.22 -7.41 3.03
CA ILE A 42 -3.44 -6.59 3.06
C ILE A 42 -4.67 -7.44 2.71
N LYS A 43 -4.58 -8.25 1.64
CA LYS A 43 -5.68 -9.14 1.21
C LYS A 43 -6.06 -10.18 2.27
N ALA A 44 -5.11 -10.57 3.12
CA ALA A 44 -5.31 -11.58 4.15
C ALA A 44 -5.79 -11.03 5.50
N LEU A 45 -5.88 -9.70 5.69
CA LEU A 45 -6.37 -9.13 6.94
C LEU A 45 -7.88 -9.41 7.11
N ASP A 46 -8.25 -9.92 8.29
CA ASP A 46 -9.64 -9.97 8.70
C ASP A 46 -10.24 -8.56 8.64
N GLY A 47 -11.41 -8.43 8.00
CA GLY A 47 -12.07 -7.14 7.81
C GLY A 47 -11.68 -6.40 6.53
N ILE A 48 -10.81 -6.96 5.68
CA ILE A 48 -10.56 -6.48 4.31
C ILE A 48 -11.33 -7.30 3.28
N ASP A 49 -12.04 -6.62 2.38
CA ASP A 49 -12.53 -7.15 1.11
C ASP A 49 -11.81 -6.47 -0.05
N PHE A 50 -10.94 -7.21 -0.74
CA PHE A 50 -10.08 -6.65 -1.79
C PHE A 50 -10.83 -6.55 -3.12
N LEU A 51 -10.86 -5.36 -3.71
CA LEU A 51 -11.64 -5.06 -4.91
C LEU A 51 -10.80 -5.01 -6.19
N GLY A 52 -9.52 -4.65 -6.08
CA GLY A 52 -8.60 -4.62 -7.21
C GLY A 52 -7.39 -3.73 -6.98
N ASP A 53 -6.46 -3.75 -7.92
CA ASP A 53 -5.23 -2.97 -7.91
C ASP A 53 -4.96 -2.29 -9.26
N MET A 54 -4.16 -1.24 -9.21
CA MET A 54 -3.62 -0.52 -10.36
C MET A 54 -2.13 -0.29 -10.09
N ASP A 55 -1.27 -1.10 -10.68
CA ASP A 55 0.18 -0.91 -10.64
C ASP A 55 0.64 -0.23 -11.94
N ASP A 56 1.32 0.91 -11.78
CA ASP A 56 1.73 1.78 -12.87
C ASP A 56 3.26 1.91 -12.95
N ASP A 57 4.01 0.91 -12.50
CA ASP A 57 5.48 0.89 -12.61
C ASP A 57 6.00 0.93 -14.06
N SER A 58 5.16 0.59 -15.04
CA SER A 58 5.49 0.58 -16.46
C SER A 58 5.31 1.93 -17.16
N THR A 59 4.44 2.81 -16.66
CA THR A 59 4.24 4.16 -17.25
C THR A 59 4.56 5.31 -16.29
N MET A 60 4.64 5.02 -14.99
CA MET A 60 5.25 5.86 -13.96
C MET A 60 6.60 5.27 -13.54
N VAL A 61 7.66 5.62 -14.29
CA VAL A 61 9.04 5.18 -14.02
C VAL A 61 9.80 6.26 -13.24
N GLY A 62 10.13 5.98 -11.99
CA GLY A 62 10.89 6.88 -11.11
C GLY A 62 10.28 7.01 -9.70
N PRO A 63 10.92 7.74 -8.78
CA PRO A 63 10.37 7.95 -7.44
C PRO A 63 9.07 8.77 -7.48
N SER A 64 8.12 8.41 -6.63
CA SER A 64 6.89 9.17 -6.40
C SER A 64 7.10 10.29 -5.39
N ASP A 65 7.24 11.53 -5.86
CA ASP A 65 7.34 12.71 -4.99
C ASP A 65 5.98 13.21 -4.48
N GLY A 66 4.89 12.86 -5.16
CA GLY A 66 3.52 13.23 -4.83
C GLY A 66 2.51 12.49 -5.70
N TRP A 67 1.32 13.04 -5.86
CA TRP A 67 0.32 12.49 -6.80
C TRP A 67 0.70 12.81 -8.26
N PRO A 68 0.55 11.86 -9.21
CA PRO A 68 0.07 10.48 -9.05
C PRO A 68 1.09 9.54 -8.40
N TRP A 69 0.57 8.58 -7.63
CA TRP A 69 1.35 7.50 -7.00
C TRP A 69 1.63 6.36 -7.98
N THR A 70 2.71 5.59 -7.73
CA THR A 70 3.13 4.44 -8.55
C THR A 70 2.10 3.31 -8.57
N CYS A 71 1.47 2.99 -7.43
CA CYS A 71 0.53 1.88 -7.34
C CYS A 71 -0.65 2.20 -6.42
N TYR A 72 -1.79 1.58 -6.66
CA TYR A 72 -3.01 1.72 -5.87
C TYR A 72 -3.63 0.34 -5.58
N LEU A 73 -4.07 0.13 -4.33
CA LEU A 73 -4.88 -1.02 -3.94
C LEU A 73 -6.25 -0.53 -3.46
N LEU A 74 -7.33 -1.01 -4.06
CA LEU A 74 -8.70 -0.68 -3.71
C LEU A 74 -9.31 -1.82 -2.88
N ALA A 75 -9.84 -1.49 -1.70
CA ALA A 75 -10.49 -2.44 -0.83
C ALA A 75 -11.64 -1.79 -0.04
N ASP A 76 -12.54 -2.62 0.48
CA ASP A 76 -13.43 -2.28 1.58
C ASP A 76 -12.82 -2.74 2.90
N ALA A 77 -12.87 -1.89 3.93
CA ALA A 77 -12.39 -2.19 5.28
C ALA A 77 -13.52 -2.03 6.30
N ASP A 78 -13.64 -2.95 7.25
CA ASP A 78 -14.67 -2.89 8.30
C ASP A 78 -14.43 -1.77 9.34
N SER A 79 -13.18 -1.35 9.53
CA SER A 79 -12.81 -0.37 10.54
C SER A 79 -11.55 0.42 10.20
N HIS A 80 -11.41 1.59 10.82
CA HIS A 80 -10.17 2.36 10.75
C HIS A 80 -8.96 1.62 11.32
N ASP A 81 -9.15 0.72 12.29
CA ASP A 81 -8.05 -0.05 12.87
C ASP A 81 -7.53 -1.11 11.90
N THR A 82 -8.41 -1.73 11.11
CA THR A 82 -8.04 -2.60 9.99
C THR A 82 -7.24 -1.85 8.93
N VAL A 83 -7.64 -0.61 8.60
CA VAL A 83 -6.86 0.26 7.67
C VAL A 83 -5.49 0.60 8.25
N LYS A 84 -5.41 0.91 9.56
CA LYS A 84 -4.12 1.14 10.23
C LYS A 84 -3.25 -0.11 10.21
N ALA A 85 -3.82 -1.29 10.42
CA ALA A 85 -3.11 -2.57 10.37
C ALA A 85 -2.52 -2.82 8.98
N ALA A 86 -3.31 -2.60 7.92
CA ALA A 86 -2.85 -2.66 6.53
C ALA A 86 -1.67 -1.70 6.28
N CYS A 87 -1.81 -0.42 6.64
CA CYS A 87 -0.73 0.54 6.53
C CYS A 87 0.48 0.21 7.42
N ASN A 88 0.31 -0.51 8.53
CA ASN A 88 1.41 -0.86 9.41
C ASN A 88 2.30 -1.98 8.85
N LEU A 89 1.81 -2.76 7.89
CA LEU A 89 2.59 -3.82 7.25
C LEU A 89 3.91 -3.29 6.67
N VAL A 90 3.92 -2.08 6.09
CA VAL A 90 5.15 -1.47 5.53
C VAL A 90 6.24 -1.26 6.59
N ARG A 91 5.87 -1.15 7.87
CA ARG A 91 6.83 -1.02 9.00
C ARG A 91 7.41 -2.36 9.44
N THR A 92 6.75 -3.46 9.09
CA THR A 92 7.03 -4.78 9.66
C THR A 92 7.62 -5.75 8.64
N ILE A 93 7.27 -5.61 7.35
CA ILE A 93 7.75 -6.48 6.29
C ILE A 93 9.26 -6.27 6.10
N PRO A 94 10.09 -7.32 6.27
CA PRO A 94 11.52 -7.28 5.99
C PRO A 94 11.80 -7.25 4.49
N VAL A 95 13.00 -6.82 4.11
CA VAL A 95 13.45 -6.79 2.72
C VAL A 95 14.77 -7.55 2.59
N GLY A 96 14.75 -8.61 1.78
CA GLY A 96 15.89 -9.51 1.60
C GLY A 96 16.38 -10.07 2.95
N SER A 97 17.69 -10.19 3.10
CA SER A 97 18.34 -10.58 4.35
C SER A 97 18.78 -9.39 5.22
N SER A 98 18.31 -8.18 4.92
CA SER A 98 18.71 -6.95 5.63
C SER A 98 17.84 -6.67 6.86
N ASP A 99 18.32 -5.80 7.74
CA ASP A 99 17.52 -5.27 8.85
C ASP A 99 16.47 -4.24 8.38
N TRP A 100 16.52 -3.82 7.12
CA TRP A 100 15.60 -2.83 6.58
C TRP A 100 14.17 -3.37 6.48
N LYS A 101 13.25 -2.43 6.36
CA LYS A 101 11.82 -2.68 6.27
C LYS A 101 11.29 -1.97 5.04
N LEU A 102 10.13 -2.43 4.57
CA LEU A 102 9.56 -1.98 3.30
C LEU A 102 9.34 -0.45 3.24
N TRP A 103 9.07 0.21 4.38
CA TRP A 103 8.94 1.67 4.47
C TRP A 103 10.17 2.45 3.98
N LYS A 104 11.38 1.85 3.97
CA LYS A 104 12.58 2.51 3.41
C LYS A 104 12.40 2.76 1.90
N PHE A 105 11.70 1.87 1.21
CA PHE A 105 11.60 1.85 -0.25
C PHE A 105 10.26 2.36 -0.79
N LEU A 106 9.23 2.40 0.04
CA LEU A 106 7.93 2.93 -0.36
C LEU A 106 7.23 3.64 0.80
N LYS A 107 6.26 4.47 0.46
CA LYS A 107 5.28 5.03 1.40
C LYS A 107 3.88 4.56 1.04
N ILE A 108 3.02 4.44 2.04
CA ILE A 108 1.60 4.10 1.88
C ILE A 108 0.73 5.18 2.52
N GLU A 109 -0.30 5.62 1.80
CA GLU A 109 -1.30 6.57 2.27
C GLU A 109 -2.69 5.97 2.02
N ALA A 110 -3.52 5.88 3.05
CA ALA A 110 -4.91 5.42 2.90
C ALA A 110 -5.84 6.61 2.65
N ARG A 111 -6.54 6.60 1.51
CA ARG A 111 -7.65 7.51 1.21
C ARG A 111 -8.95 6.80 1.49
N ILE A 112 -9.64 7.23 2.54
CA ILE A 112 -10.90 6.64 2.97
C ILE A 112 -12.05 7.50 2.46
N GLY A 113 -12.96 6.87 1.74
CA GLY A 113 -14.18 7.46 1.23
C GLY A 113 -15.42 6.70 1.71
N ARG A 114 -16.56 7.16 1.22
CA ARG A 114 -17.86 6.50 1.38
C ARG A 114 -18.67 6.69 0.11
N ALA A 115 -19.66 5.83 -0.09
CA ALA A 115 -20.62 6.01 -1.17
C ALA A 115 -21.29 7.39 -1.06
N LEU A 116 -21.37 8.11 -2.19
CA LEU A 116 -22.11 9.36 -2.27
C LEU A 116 -23.60 9.04 -2.19
N THR A 117 -24.25 9.47 -1.11
CA THR A 117 -25.70 9.39 -0.94
C THR A 117 -26.30 10.80 -1.05
N PRO A 118 -27.54 10.94 -1.58
CA PRO A 118 -28.25 12.20 -1.54
C PRO A 118 -28.26 12.77 -0.11
N ARG A 119 -27.87 14.03 0.04
CA ARG A 119 -27.98 14.76 1.31
C ARG A 119 -29.38 15.35 1.40
N GLN A 120 -30.06 15.11 2.50
CA GLN A 120 -31.22 15.92 2.87
C GLN A 120 -30.67 17.21 3.50
N TYR A 121 -30.98 18.34 2.88
CA TYR A 121 -30.69 19.68 3.39
C TYR A 121 -31.98 20.28 3.95
#